data_AF-A0AAW1L4Z7-F1
#
_entry.id   AF-A0AAW1L4Z7-F1
#
_cell.length_a   1.000
_cell.length_b   1.000
_cell.length_c   1.000
_cell.angle_alpha   90.00
_cell.angle_beta   90.00
_cell.angle_gamma   90.00
#
_symmetry.space_group_name_H-M   'P 1'
#
loop_
_entity.id
_entity.type
_entity.pdbx_description
1 polymer ?
#
loop_
_entity_poly.entity_id
_entity_poly.type
_entity_poly.pdbx_seq_one_letter_code
_entity_poly.pdbx_strand_id
1 'polypeptide(L)'
;MSTIKRSNSSSNIPRLSRIAVRQSNANTRSRSSSTRPSGIINTNLLVSGAIGRSSSYSNLATPITRKLQPNTPSSATSSASKSFRMNDKEWQKTQSMRVKNFFFDYDPEMPPLKPLSTRVYVHSMNILFKLLDSRITITLENYKESVPEYLRSFKYKYNIKPSVMKTPTVPSSWQYILQIWLWLIDRVELLQNPDRILLPHTTDQSKLTSFYTLVNYMADSFLAYNNCGVDQDKVDMNLIENLAQIHKIDLKNDTLSDTEQGLDNQLKSLNEVKQSTIATITEISKELQEIKESNAIRIQNMYDQRNNLICNTKEHSIKCRNLHSNLNECLEKKQRLESVLSTQTCTKGEIKLLNDEINKVRNIEHQNQQCLQGQAEMIDDYTYKINQQKREIQAMIHRTNNKLAVLTCKADELKGLQMPKNINCSGFEKEVDAFSDKLNTADLLLKSKLEHWNILLQKKHQEEIMNKLMEEEITAKMNQLLATEQEHIQLYNRRKEYLYDQIRKVHMEIIKKESALEEIIAQMPDVNAMKENCEASLNRCLNLKRHQQETMVQTSKFFIFLHHKLKDTVNEHVNMTNNLNSVIETCLSALE
;
A
#
# COMPACT_ATOMS: atom_id res chain seq x y z
N MET A 1 44.48 -20.05 -53.60
CA MET A 1 43.36 -19.25 -53.06
C MET A 1 43.69 -18.82 -51.63
N SER A 2 42.87 -17.93 -51.03
CA SER A 2 42.83 -17.64 -49.59
C SER A 2 44.07 -16.97 -48.98
N THR A 3 44.12 -15.63 -49.08
CA THR A 3 45.02 -14.76 -48.30
C THR A 3 44.45 -14.46 -46.91
N ILE A 4 45.30 -14.32 -45.88
CA ILE A 4 44.87 -13.95 -44.53
C ILE A 4 45.74 -12.83 -43.92
N LYS A 5 45.06 -11.73 -43.54
CA LYS A 5 45.39 -10.69 -42.55
C LYS A 5 46.77 -10.02 -42.59
N ARG A 6 46.80 -8.82 -43.18
CA ARG A 6 47.62 -7.70 -42.65
C ARG A 6 47.04 -7.24 -41.30
N SER A 7 47.89 -6.72 -40.42
CA SER A 7 47.47 -5.83 -39.33
C SER A 7 48.40 -4.62 -39.27
N ASN A 8 47.84 -3.44 -39.51
CA ASN A 8 48.54 -2.17 -39.32
C ASN A 8 48.17 -1.62 -37.94
N SER A 9 49.11 -0.95 -37.27
CA SER A 9 48.83 -0.18 -36.05
C SER A 9 49.72 1.07 -36.04
N SER A 10 49.20 2.16 -36.61
CA SER A 10 49.88 3.45 -36.65
C SER A 10 49.74 4.19 -35.32
N SER A 11 50.83 4.84 -34.92
CA SER A 11 50.89 5.81 -33.83
C SER A 11 50.03 7.07 -34.09
N ASN A 12 49.74 7.81 -33.00
CA ASN A 12 49.57 9.28 -32.84
C ASN A 12 48.44 9.57 -31.80
N ILE A 13 48.41 10.61 -30.95
CA ILE A 13 49.26 11.79 -30.63
C ILE A 13 48.71 12.45 -29.31
N PRO A 14 49.33 13.44 -28.60
CA PRO A 14 50.72 13.92 -28.52
C PRO A 14 51.28 14.00 -27.07
N ARG A 15 52.49 14.57 -26.90
CA ARG A 15 52.93 15.25 -25.66
C ARG A 15 52.60 16.75 -25.72
N LEU A 16 52.51 17.42 -24.57
CA LEU A 16 52.81 18.86 -24.44
C LEU A 16 53.70 19.13 -23.22
N SER A 17 54.46 20.23 -23.25
CA SER A 17 55.53 20.48 -22.28
C SER A 17 55.78 21.97 -21.99
N ARG A 18 55.76 22.32 -20.70
CA ARG A 18 56.60 23.32 -19.99
C ARG A 18 56.81 24.74 -20.60
N ILE A 19 56.48 25.75 -19.75
CA ILE A 19 57.32 26.94 -19.41
C ILE A 19 57.46 28.03 -20.51
N ALA A 20 57.39 29.35 -20.26
CA ALA A 20 56.90 30.19 -19.12
C ALA A 20 56.89 31.69 -19.56
N VAL A 21 56.80 32.63 -18.60
CA VAL A 21 57.40 34.00 -18.53
C VAL A 21 56.43 35.16 -18.19
N ARG A 22 56.88 35.98 -17.21
CA ARG A 22 56.57 37.36 -16.76
C ARG A 22 55.26 38.11 -17.16
N GLN A 23 54.70 38.78 -16.14
CA GLN A 23 54.41 40.25 -16.01
C GLN A 23 54.54 41.10 -17.30
N SER A 24 53.70 42.11 -17.60
CA SER A 24 53.19 43.16 -16.68
C SER A 24 52.09 44.08 -17.28
N ASN A 25 51.28 44.69 -16.41
CA ASN A 25 50.70 46.05 -16.48
C ASN A 25 49.71 46.52 -17.59
N ALA A 26 48.90 47.49 -17.16
CA ALA A 26 48.27 48.61 -17.90
C ALA A 26 46.84 48.49 -18.49
N ASN A 27 46.02 49.44 -18.03
CA ASN A 27 44.68 49.84 -18.48
C ASN A 27 44.54 50.02 -20.00
N THR A 28 43.32 49.84 -20.56
CA THR A 28 42.41 50.98 -20.88
C THR A 28 41.05 50.59 -21.50
N ARG A 29 40.07 51.50 -21.30
CA ARG A 29 38.94 51.84 -22.19
C ARG A 29 37.85 50.80 -22.55
N SER A 30 36.82 50.77 -21.69
CA SER A 30 35.47 51.30 -21.98
C SER A 30 34.74 50.99 -23.31
N ARG A 31 33.54 50.39 -23.20
CA ARG A 31 32.29 50.97 -23.72
C ARG A 31 31.05 50.27 -23.13
N SER A 32 30.21 51.02 -22.41
CA SER A 32 28.91 50.56 -21.91
C SER A 32 27.88 51.70 -21.95
N SER A 33 26.91 51.57 -22.85
CA SER A 33 25.82 52.50 -23.17
C SER A 33 24.88 51.76 -24.15
N SER A 34 23.55 51.90 -24.19
CA SER A 34 22.66 52.98 -23.73
C SER A 34 21.21 52.46 -23.56
N THR A 35 20.28 53.29 -23.04
CA THR A 35 18.81 53.36 -23.32
C THR A 35 18.01 52.07 -23.58
N ARG A 36 16.97 51.65 -22.82
CA ARG A 36 15.80 52.35 -22.18
C ARG A 36 14.75 52.88 -23.22
N PRO A 37 13.45 53.12 -22.89
CA PRO A 37 12.37 52.18 -23.30
C PRO A 37 11.04 52.80 -23.82
N SER A 38 10.18 51.98 -24.44
CA SER A 38 8.72 52.17 -24.66
C SER A 38 8.13 50.88 -25.28
N GLY A 39 6.86 50.45 -25.15
CA GLY A 39 5.67 50.86 -24.38
C GLY A 39 4.72 49.63 -24.29
N ILE A 40 3.37 49.68 -24.21
CA ILE A 40 2.39 50.77 -24.09
C ILE A 40 1.00 50.16 -23.72
N ILE A 41 0.15 50.82 -22.90
CA ILE A 41 -1.36 50.78 -22.82
C ILE A 41 -2.08 49.38 -22.80
N ASN A 42 -3.11 49.04 -21.99
CA ASN A 42 -3.90 49.54 -20.83
C ASN A 42 -4.71 48.30 -20.30
N THR A 43 -5.67 48.25 -19.35
CA THR A 43 -6.41 49.13 -18.39
C THR A 43 -6.67 48.27 -17.11
N ASN A 44 -7.58 48.43 -16.13
CA ASN A 44 -8.70 49.33 -15.75
C ASN A 44 -8.77 49.35 -14.19
N LEU A 45 -9.12 50.45 -13.50
CA LEU A 45 -10.46 50.82 -12.94
C LEU A 45 -11.33 49.65 -12.41
N LEU A 46 -11.91 49.64 -11.19
CA LEU A 46 -11.90 50.51 -9.97
C LEU A 46 -12.32 49.58 -8.76
N VAL A 47 -12.54 49.94 -7.47
CA VAL A 47 -12.79 51.20 -6.73
C VAL A 47 -12.28 51.10 -5.26
N SER A 48 -12.66 52.03 -4.37
CA SER A 48 -12.45 52.11 -2.90
C SER A 48 -13.03 50.93 -2.08
N GLY A 49 -12.72 50.72 -0.79
CA GLY A 49 -12.05 51.56 0.24
C GLY A 49 -13.07 52.21 1.23
N ALA A 50 -12.72 52.68 2.44
CA ALA A 50 -11.49 52.63 3.24
C ALA A 50 -11.74 53.18 4.68
N ILE A 51 -10.86 52.88 5.67
CA ILE A 51 -10.63 53.61 6.97
C ILE A 51 -11.82 53.62 7.99
N GLY A 52 -11.65 53.55 9.32
CA GLY A 52 -10.48 53.29 10.19
C GLY A 52 -10.68 53.74 11.66
N ARG A 53 -9.73 53.37 12.55
CA ARG A 53 -9.38 53.94 13.88
C ARG A 53 -10.46 54.20 14.97
N SER A 54 -10.41 53.36 16.01
CA SER A 54 -10.33 53.65 17.47
C SER A 54 -10.90 54.96 18.08
N SER A 55 -11.73 54.81 19.13
CA SER A 55 -11.49 55.46 20.44
C SER A 55 -12.17 54.67 21.58
N SER A 56 -11.77 54.91 22.83
CA SER A 56 -12.30 54.22 24.03
C SER A 56 -13.45 55.01 24.69
N TYR A 57 -14.30 54.34 25.48
CA TYR A 57 -14.56 54.74 26.89
C TYR A 57 -15.28 53.61 27.66
N SER A 58 -15.16 53.65 28.98
CA SER A 58 -15.69 52.66 29.93
C SER A 58 -17.06 53.02 30.48
N ASN A 59 -17.81 52.02 30.97
CA ASN A 59 -18.77 52.18 32.06
C ASN A 59 -19.05 50.82 32.75
N LEU A 60 -19.28 50.83 34.07
CA LEU A 60 -19.63 49.65 34.86
C LEU A 60 -21.14 49.59 35.13
N ALA A 61 -21.75 48.40 35.09
CA ALA A 61 -22.93 48.05 35.89
C ALA A 61 -23.23 46.52 35.89
N THR A 62 -23.03 45.89 37.06
CA THR A 62 -23.76 44.73 37.67
C THR A 62 -24.35 43.56 36.83
N PRO A 63 -24.25 42.30 37.30
CA PRO A 63 -24.78 41.12 36.61
C PRO A 63 -26.27 40.84 36.90
N ILE A 64 -27.03 40.37 35.90
CA ILE A 64 -28.40 39.87 36.08
C ILE A 64 -28.57 38.46 35.46
N THR A 65 -28.85 37.51 36.36
CA THR A 65 -29.34 36.13 36.18
C THR A 65 -29.47 35.54 34.76
N ARG A 66 -28.73 34.44 34.52
CA ARG A 66 -29.05 33.47 33.45
C ARG A 66 -30.47 32.91 33.66
N LYS A 67 -31.37 33.10 32.69
CA LYS A 67 -32.49 32.17 32.45
C LYS A 67 -32.15 31.32 31.25
N LEU A 68 -32.06 30.00 31.44
CA LEU A 68 -31.85 29.03 30.38
C LEU A 68 -33.09 28.99 29.48
N GLN A 69 -33.00 29.58 28.29
CA GLN A 69 -33.88 29.22 27.18
C GLN A 69 -33.37 27.89 26.58
N PRO A 70 -34.23 26.87 26.40
CA PRO A 70 -33.85 25.67 25.65
C PRO A 70 -33.71 26.02 24.17
N ASN A 71 -32.51 25.90 23.62
CA ASN A 71 -32.28 26.01 22.18
C ASN A 71 -32.91 24.82 21.45
N THR A 72 -34.14 24.95 20.98
CA THR A 72 -34.70 24.04 19.98
C THR A 72 -34.16 24.42 18.59
N PRO A 73 -33.51 23.52 17.85
CA PRO A 73 -33.01 23.82 16.51
C PRO A 73 -34.18 24.13 15.56
N SER A 74 -34.06 25.23 14.82
CA SER A 74 -35.11 25.73 13.93
C SER A 74 -35.01 25.08 12.54
N SER A 75 -35.69 23.96 12.34
CA SER A 75 -35.90 23.40 11.00
C SER A 75 -36.73 24.38 10.15
N ALA A 76 -36.21 24.72 8.97
CA ALA A 76 -36.81 25.74 8.11
C ALA A 76 -38.06 25.24 7.37
N THR A 77 -39.23 25.75 7.73
CA THR A 77 -40.34 25.98 6.79
C THR A 77 -40.79 27.43 6.90
N SER A 78 -41.12 28.03 5.76
CA SER A 78 -41.28 29.47 5.62
C SER A 78 -42.64 29.98 6.12
N SER A 79 -42.64 31.27 6.49
CA SER A 79 -43.79 32.18 6.38
C SER A 79 -45.17 31.62 6.72
N ALA A 80 -45.60 31.80 7.98
CA ALA A 80 -46.57 32.87 8.24
C ALA A 80 -46.84 33.08 9.74
N SER A 81 -46.74 34.33 10.17
CA SER A 81 -47.68 34.85 11.17
C SER A 81 -49.06 34.93 10.51
N LYS A 82 -49.78 33.80 10.45
CA LYS A 82 -51.17 33.75 9.97
C LYS A 82 -52.02 34.56 10.94
N SER A 83 -52.26 35.83 10.60
CA SER A 83 -53.28 36.67 11.23
C SER A 83 -54.57 35.86 11.34
N PHE A 84 -55.16 35.82 12.54
CA PHE A 84 -56.23 34.90 12.88
C PHE A 84 -57.47 35.14 12.01
N ARG A 85 -57.71 34.26 11.03
CA ARG A 85 -58.98 34.17 10.30
C ARG A 85 -60.14 33.63 11.16
N MET A 86 -60.13 33.86 12.47
CA MET A 86 -61.21 33.43 13.37
C MET A 86 -62.56 34.05 13.00
N ASN A 87 -62.56 35.33 12.62
CA ASN A 87 -63.77 36.06 12.28
C ASN A 87 -64.25 35.80 10.82
N ASP A 88 -63.48 35.05 10.03
CA ASP A 88 -63.80 34.70 8.64
C ASP A 88 -64.86 33.58 8.62
N LYS A 89 -66.11 33.95 8.30
CA LYS A 89 -67.26 33.04 8.32
C LYS A 89 -67.15 31.92 7.29
N GLU A 90 -66.48 32.16 6.16
CA GLU A 90 -66.32 31.18 5.10
C GLU A 90 -65.21 30.17 5.47
N TRP A 91 -64.09 30.66 6.02
CA TRP A 91 -63.08 29.80 6.64
C TRP A 91 -63.69 28.95 7.76
N GLN A 92 -64.47 29.54 8.67
CA GLN A 92 -65.19 28.78 9.71
C GLN A 92 -66.07 27.68 9.11
N LYS A 93 -66.85 27.97 8.05
CA LYS A 93 -67.73 26.99 7.39
C LYS A 93 -66.93 25.81 6.82
N THR A 94 -65.89 26.09 6.04
CA THR A 94 -65.03 25.07 5.42
C THR A 94 -64.31 24.22 6.45
N GLN A 95 -63.77 24.84 7.50
CA GLN A 95 -63.12 24.09 8.57
C GLN A 95 -64.10 23.29 9.43
N SER A 96 -65.33 23.79 9.68
CA SER A 96 -66.38 23.02 10.37
C SER A 96 -66.72 21.74 9.61
N MET A 97 -66.66 21.76 8.28
CA MET A 97 -66.83 20.56 7.44
C MET A 97 -65.66 19.59 7.59
N ARG A 98 -64.40 20.05 7.58
CA ARG A 98 -63.23 19.19 7.87
C ARG A 98 -63.37 18.49 9.23
N VAL A 99 -63.71 19.24 10.28
CA VAL A 99 -63.88 18.67 11.63
C VAL A 99 -65.05 17.68 11.69
N LYS A 100 -66.18 17.97 11.01
CA LYS A 100 -67.30 17.01 10.94
C LYS A 100 -66.89 15.72 10.25
N ASN A 101 -66.23 15.81 9.09
CA ASN A 101 -65.81 14.64 8.33
C ASN A 101 -64.83 13.79 9.14
N PHE A 102 -63.78 14.41 9.71
CA PHE A 102 -62.82 13.71 10.57
C PHE A 102 -63.53 12.96 11.72
N PHE A 103 -64.50 13.57 12.41
CA PHE A 103 -65.20 12.86 13.47
C PHE A 103 -66.09 11.72 12.97
N PHE A 104 -66.68 11.83 11.77
CA PHE A 104 -67.48 10.77 11.17
C PHE A 104 -66.66 9.50 10.89
N ASP A 105 -65.36 9.65 10.61
CA ASP A 105 -64.43 8.53 10.38
C ASP A 105 -64.13 7.71 11.67
N TYR A 106 -64.37 8.28 12.87
CA TYR A 106 -64.16 7.61 14.17
C TYR A 106 -65.45 7.35 14.96
N ASP A 107 -66.51 8.12 14.70
CA ASP A 107 -67.83 8.03 15.32
C ASP A 107 -68.90 8.41 14.29
N PRO A 108 -69.42 7.45 13.51
CA PRO A 108 -70.45 7.70 12.50
C PRO A 108 -71.77 8.24 13.07
N GLU A 109 -72.03 8.04 14.38
CA GLU A 109 -73.22 8.54 15.08
C GLU A 109 -73.00 9.91 15.76
N MET A 110 -71.80 10.50 15.61
CA MET A 110 -71.42 11.81 16.18
C MET A 110 -72.52 12.87 15.97
N PRO A 111 -73.16 13.38 17.05
CA PRO A 111 -74.25 14.32 16.91
C PRO A 111 -73.80 15.67 16.30
N PRO A 112 -74.72 16.46 15.71
CA PRO A 112 -74.38 17.70 15.03
C PRO A 112 -73.53 18.66 15.88
N LEU A 113 -72.30 18.93 15.42
CA LEU A 113 -71.34 19.81 16.12
C LEU A 113 -71.82 21.26 16.28
N LYS A 114 -72.91 21.66 15.60
CA LYS A 114 -73.52 22.98 15.67
C LYS A 114 -75.06 22.87 15.58
N PRO A 115 -75.84 23.40 16.55
CA PRO A 115 -75.39 24.07 17.78
C PRO A 115 -74.66 23.11 18.74
N LEU A 116 -73.53 23.54 19.26
CA LEU A 116 -72.68 22.71 20.10
C LEU A 116 -73.28 22.54 21.50
N SER A 117 -73.51 21.29 21.92
CA SER A 117 -73.85 20.96 23.32
C SER A 117 -72.61 20.62 24.13
N THR A 118 -72.65 20.77 25.46
CA THR A 118 -71.54 20.41 26.34
C THR A 118 -71.19 18.92 26.27
N ARG A 119 -72.19 18.04 26.06
CA ARG A 119 -71.98 16.59 25.89
C ARG A 119 -71.17 16.28 24.63
N VAL A 120 -71.59 16.84 23.49
CA VAL A 120 -70.86 16.71 22.22
C VAL A 120 -69.46 17.29 22.33
N TYR A 121 -69.30 18.48 22.92
CA TYR A 121 -68.00 19.09 23.14
C TYR A 121 -67.03 18.21 23.94
N VAL A 122 -67.48 17.63 25.05
CA VAL A 122 -66.68 16.74 25.91
C VAL A 122 -66.33 15.45 25.17
N HIS A 123 -67.29 14.85 24.46
CA HIS A 123 -67.10 13.63 23.67
C HIS A 123 -66.08 13.82 22.53
N SER A 124 -66.25 14.90 21.73
CA SER A 124 -65.30 15.30 20.70
C SER A 124 -63.88 15.55 21.23
N MET A 125 -63.75 16.17 22.41
CA MET A 125 -62.43 16.35 23.05
C MET A 125 -61.86 15.02 23.56
N ASN A 126 -62.69 14.15 24.14
CA ASN A 126 -62.28 12.82 24.61
C ASN A 126 -61.72 11.96 23.47
N ILE A 127 -62.42 11.91 22.33
CA ILE A 127 -61.95 11.22 21.12
C ILE A 127 -60.59 11.79 20.66
N LEU A 128 -60.49 13.11 20.48
CA LEU A 128 -59.27 13.73 19.98
C LEU A 128 -58.07 13.53 20.90
N PHE A 129 -58.24 13.58 22.23
CA PHE A 129 -57.13 13.29 23.13
C PHE A 129 -56.78 11.80 23.19
N LYS A 130 -57.75 10.88 23.09
CA LYS A 130 -57.46 9.42 23.02
C LYS A 130 -56.72 9.01 21.75
N LEU A 131 -56.92 9.74 20.65
CA LEU A 131 -56.16 9.58 19.40
C LEU A 131 -54.74 10.17 19.48
N LEU A 132 -54.39 10.92 20.54
CA LEU A 132 -53.03 11.40 20.82
C LEU A 132 -52.33 10.60 21.93
N ASP A 133 -53.07 10.18 22.95
CA ASP A 133 -52.63 9.31 24.04
C ASP A 133 -53.85 8.57 24.61
N SER A 134 -53.92 7.26 24.38
CA SER A 134 -55.07 6.41 24.75
C SER A 134 -55.39 6.37 26.24
N ARG A 135 -54.46 6.80 27.10
CA ARG A 135 -54.61 6.87 28.55
C ARG A 135 -55.43 8.09 29.00
N ILE A 136 -55.50 9.14 28.19
CA ILE A 136 -56.25 10.36 28.53
C ILE A 136 -57.76 10.07 28.47
N THR A 137 -58.52 10.52 29.47
CA THR A 137 -59.99 10.46 29.44
C THR A 137 -60.59 11.78 29.90
N ILE A 138 -61.45 12.35 29.06
CA ILE A 138 -62.18 13.60 29.34
C ILE A 138 -63.63 13.25 29.66
N THR A 139 -64.14 13.74 30.79
CA THR A 139 -65.50 13.49 31.29
C THR A 139 -66.27 14.79 31.47
N LEU A 140 -67.59 14.70 31.68
CA LEU A 140 -68.45 15.87 31.95
C LEU A 140 -68.09 16.59 33.27
N GLU A 141 -67.32 15.92 34.13
CA GLU A 141 -66.86 16.44 35.42
C GLU A 141 -65.51 17.15 35.27
N ASN A 142 -64.52 16.50 34.64
CA ASN A 142 -63.13 16.98 34.62
C ASN A 142 -62.81 18.01 33.51
N TYR A 143 -63.61 18.10 32.45
CA TYR A 143 -63.21 18.79 31.20
C TYR A 143 -62.79 20.26 31.39
N LYS A 144 -63.37 20.96 32.37
CA LYS A 144 -63.12 22.39 32.64
C LYS A 144 -61.68 22.67 33.08
N GLU A 145 -60.98 21.67 33.59
CA GLU A 145 -59.63 21.77 34.14
C GLU A 145 -58.66 20.93 33.30
N SER A 146 -59.03 19.67 33.00
CA SER A 146 -58.20 18.74 32.24
C SER A 146 -57.97 19.18 30.78
N VAL A 147 -58.97 19.74 30.07
CA VAL A 147 -58.75 20.18 28.67
C VAL A 147 -57.75 21.35 28.60
N PRO A 148 -57.84 22.42 29.40
CA PRO A 148 -56.78 23.43 29.52
C PRO A 148 -55.39 22.85 29.84
N GLU A 149 -55.32 21.85 30.70
CA GLU A 149 -54.06 21.22 31.12
C GLU A 149 -53.42 20.36 30.02
N TYR A 150 -54.19 19.49 29.37
CA TYR A 150 -53.69 18.69 28.25
C TYR A 150 -53.28 19.58 27.08
N LEU A 151 -54.04 20.63 26.74
CA LEU A 151 -53.62 21.60 25.72
C LEU A 151 -52.28 22.28 26.07
N ARG A 152 -52.04 22.60 27.35
CA ARG A 152 -50.74 23.12 27.80
C ARG A 152 -49.63 22.07 27.62
N SER A 153 -49.90 20.82 27.99
CA SER A 153 -48.95 19.70 27.92
C SER A 153 -48.56 19.34 26.48
N PHE A 154 -49.52 19.29 25.55
CA PHE A 154 -49.28 19.15 24.11
C PHE A 154 -48.75 20.44 23.43
N LYS A 155 -48.44 21.48 24.21
CA LYS A 155 -47.83 22.75 23.77
C LYS A 155 -48.70 23.50 22.75
N TYR A 156 -50.00 23.60 23.02
CA TYR A 156 -50.92 24.48 22.28
C TYR A 156 -50.45 25.93 22.38
N LYS A 157 -50.24 26.58 21.23
CA LYS A 157 -49.52 27.87 21.14
C LYS A 157 -50.33 29.10 21.55
N TYR A 158 -51.65 28.97 21.77
CA TYR A 158 -52.53 30.12 21.97
C TYR A 158 -53.18 30.11 23.35
N ASN A 159 -53.18 31.26 24.02
CA ASN A 159 -53.73 31.39 25.36
C ASN A 159 -55.27 31.44 25.32
N ILE A 160 -55.94 30.40 25.83
CA ILE A 160 -57.40 30.30 25.87
C ILE A 160 -57.91 30.83 27.21
N LYS A 161 -58.84 31.79 27.17
CA LYS A 161 -59.49 32.31 28.38
C LYS A 161 -60.31 31.19 29.06
N PRO A 162 -60.17 30.92 30.38
CA PRO A 162 -60.90 29.86 31.07
C PRO A 162 -62.43 29.94 30.95
N SER A 163 -63.00 31.11 30.67
CA SER A 163 -64.42 31.28 30.37
C SER A 163 -64.87 30.50 29.13
N VAL A 164 -64.08 30.49 28.06
CA VAL A 164 -64.37 29.73 26.81
C VAL A 164 -64.53 28.23 27.11
N MET A 165 -63.69 27.71 28.01
CA MET A 165 -63.69 26.31 28.43
C MET A 165 -64.82 25.99 29.42
N LYS A 166 -65.20 26.94 30.29
CA LYS A 166 -66.36 26.77 31.18
C LYS A 166 -67.69 26.82 30.41
N THR A 167 -67.78 27.63 29.34
CA THR A 167 -68.99 27.77 28.50
C THR A 167 -68.67 27.60 27.00
N PRO A 168 -68.40 26.37 26.52
CA PRO A 168 -68.04 26.09 25.13
C PRO A 168 -69.21 26.23 24.15
N THR A 169 -70.46 26.16 24.65
CA THR A 169 -71.71 26.22 23.89
C THR A 169 -72.11 27.62 23.42
N VAL A 170 -71.47 28.67 23.95
CA VAL A 170 -71.79 30.07 23.63
C VAL A 170 -71.30 30.39 22.20
N PRO A 171 -72.08 31.10 21.35
CA PRO A 171 -71.69 31.36 19.96
C PRO A 171 -70.32 32.05 19.78
N SER A 172 -69.89 32.87 20.74
CA SER A 172 -68.56 33.51 20.74
C SER A 172 -67.41 32.55 21.13
N SER A 173 -67.70 31.46 21.83
CA SER A 173 -66.72 30.37 22.10
C SER A 173 -66.42 29.55 20.85
N TRP A 174 -67.39 29.40 19.93
CA TRP A 174 -67.33 28.48 18.78
C TRP A 174 -66.00 28.56 17.99
N GLN A 175 -65.55 29.76 17.64
CA GLN A 175 -64.34 29.95 16.85
C GLN A 175 -63.07 29.43 17.54
N TYR A 176 -63.01 29.53 18.88
CA TYR A 176 -61.91 29.00 19.68
C TYR A 176 -61.98 27.48 19.77
N ILE A 177 -63.17 26.91 20.02
CA ILE A 177 -63.38 25.45 20.05
C ILE A 177 -63.00 24.83 18.70
N LEU A 178 -63.47 25.41 17.59
CA LEU A 178 -63.14 24.97 16.25
C LEU A 178 -61.62 25.01 15.98
N GLN A 179 -60.91 26.06 16.40
CA GLN A 179 -59.45 26.12 16.24
C GLN A 179 -58.73 25.05 17.08
N ILE A 180 -59.21 24.75 18.29
CA ILE A 180 -58.62 23.71 19.13
C ILE A 180 -58.82 22.34 18.48
N TRP A 181 -60.03 22.03 18.01
CA TRP A 181 -60.32 20.78 17.28
C TRP A 181 -59.46 20.63 16.04
N LEU A 182 -59.36 21.67 15.19
CA LEU A 182 -58.50 21.65 14.01
C LEU A 182 -57.04 21.36 14.35
N TRP A 183 -56.50 22.00 15.40
CA TRP A 183 -55.12 21.79 15.80
C TRP A 183 -54.88 20.40 16.39
N LEU A 184 -55.84 19.86 17.14
CA LEU A 184 -55.79 18.48 17.63
C LEU A 184 -55.86 17.48 16.46
N ILE A 185 -56.72 17.73 15.47
CA ILE A 185 -56.81 16.95 14.22
C ILE A 185 -55.50 17.01 13.45
N ASP A 186 -54.92 18.20 13.26
CA ASP A 186 -53.59 18.38 12.66
C ASP A 186 -52.52 17.58 13.44
N ARG A 187 -52.66 17.36 14.75
CA ARG A 187 -51.77 16.49 15.54
C ARG A 187 -52.04 15.00 15.35
N VAL A 188 -53.31 14.57 15.29
CA VAL A 188 -53.66 13.17 15.06
C VAL A 188 -53.25 12.73 13.65
N GLU A 189 -53.61 13.50 12.62
CA GLU A 189 -53.20 13.25 11.23
C GLU A 189 -51.67 13.13 11.09
N LEU A 190 -50.91 13.96 11.85
CA LEU A 190 -49.45 13.92 11.89
C LEU A 190 -48.87 12.69 12.62
N LEU A 191 -49.52 12.18 13.68
CA LEU A 191 -49.10 10.94 14.35
C LEU A 191 -49.42 9.70 13.52
N GLN A 192 -50.56 9.71 12.81
CA GLN A 192 -51.01 8.61 11.96
C GLN A 192 -50.24 8.51 10.64
N ASN A 193 -49.55 9.59 10.22
CA ASN A 193 -48.73 9.64 9.02
C ASN A 193 -47.28 10.02 9.39
N PRO A 194 -46.52 9.15 10.08
CA PRO A 194 -45.18 9.47 10.59
C PRO A 194 -44.18 9.84 9.49
N ASP A 195 -44.40 9.37 8.26
CA ASP A 195 -43.66 9.74 7.04
C ASP A 195 -43.69 11.25 6.73
N ARG A 196 -44.64 12.01 7.33
CA ARG A 196 -44.70 13.47 7.25
C ARG A 196 -43.90 14.19 8.35
N ILE A 197 -43.29 13.46 9.28
CA ILE A 197 -42.53 13.99 10.44
C ILE A 197 -41.04 13.58 10.40
N LEU A 198 -40.70 12.45 9.79
CA LEU A 198 -39.35 11.88 9.73
C LEU A 198 -38.96 11.72 8.25
N LEU A 199 -37.80 12.13 7.74
CA LEU A 199 -36.60 12.80 8.25
C LEU A 199 -36.10 13.77 7.14
N PRO A 200 -35.07 14.63 7.34
CA PRO A 200 -34.49 15.36 6.21
C PRO A 200 -33.95 14.40 5.15
N HIS A 201 -34.42 14.55 3.90
CA HIS A 201 -34.04 13.76 2.71
C HIS A 201 -32.53 13.84 2.33
N THR A 202 -31.69 14.46 3.14
CA THR A 202 -30.23 14.52 3.00
C THR A 202 -29.52 13.29 3.56
N THR A 203 -30.23 12.39 4.24
CA THR A 203 -29.66 11.14 4.75
C THR A 203 -29.78 10.06 3.68
N ASP A 204 -28.65 9.43 3.36
CA ASP A 204 -28.59 8.30 2.42
C ASP A 204 -29.60 7.21 2.81
N GLN A 205 -30.60 6.99 1.94
CA GLN A 205 -31.74 6.14 2.21
C GLN A 205 -31.31 4.69 2.47
N SER A 206 -30.22 4.21 1.86
CA SER A 206 -29.68 2.88 2.12
C SER A 206 -29.25 2.73 3.59
N LYS A 207 -28.45 3.69 4.08
CA LYS A 207 -27.94 3.71 5.46
C LYS A 207 -29.05 3.86 6.50
N LEU A 208 -30.09 4.63 6.18
CA LEU A 208 -31.25 4.78 7.06
C LEU A 208 -32.05 3.48 7.17
N THR A 209 -32.27 2.78 6.05
CA THR A 209 -32.92 1.45 6.07
C THR A 209 -32.06 0.44 6.82
N SER A 210 -30.75 0.33 6.54
CA SER A 210 -29.84 -0.58 7.27
C SER A 210 -29.85 -0.34 8.78
N PHE A 211 -29.94 0.93 9.22
CA PHE A 211 -30.06 1.27 10.64
C PHE A 211 -31.37 0.74 11.24
N TYR A 212 -32.51 0.95 10.59
CA TYR A 212 -33.79 0.42 11.08
C TYR A 212 -33.84 -1.11 11.04
N THR A 213 -33.28 -1.77 10.02
CA THR A 213 -33.14 -3.23 9.97
C THR A 213 -32.36 -3.76 11.16
N LEU A 214 -31.24 -3.11 11.54
CA LEU A 214 -30.44 -3.50 12.69
C LEU A 214 -31.15 -3.22 14.03
N VAL A 215 -31.90 -2.12 14.16
CA VAL A 215 -32.69 -1.80 15.36
C VAL A 215 -33.84 -2.80 15.53
N ASN A 216 -34.54 -3.16 14.45
CA ASN A 216 -35.58 -4.18 14.48
C ASN A 216 -34.99 -5.54 14.85
N TYR A 217 -33.87 -5.95 14.24
CA TYR A 217 -33.16 -7.18 14.61
C TYR A 217 -32.79 -7.25 16.09
N MET A 218 -32.30 -6.15 16.68
CA MET A 218 -32.01 -6.10 18.12
C MET A 218 -33.28 -6.20 18.99
N ALA A 219 -34.40 -5.62 18.54
CA ALA A 219 -35.68 -5.74 19.23
C ALA A 219 -36.26 -7.15 19.13
N ASP A 220 -36.25 -7.75 17.95
CA ASP A 220 -36.76 -9.10 17.68
C ASP A 220 -35.91 -10.18 18.38
N SER A 221 -34.58 -10.03 18.40
CA SER A 221 -33.68 -10.90 19.17
C SER A 221 -33.89 -10.75 20.67
N PHE A 222 -34.14 -9.52 21.16
CA PHE A 222 -34.51 -9.31 22.57
C PHE A 222 -35.88 -9.90 22.91
N LEU A 223 -36.85 -9.89 21.98
CA LEU A 223 -38.14 -10.55 22.16
C LEU A 223 -38.01 -12.08 22.15
N ALA A 224 -37.16 -12.64 21.28
CA ALA A 224 -36.85 -14.08 21.23
C ALA A 224 -36.14 -14.56 22.51
N TYR A 225 -35.18 -13.78 23.01
CA TYR A 225 -34.48 -14.05 24.26
C TYR A 225 -35.42 -14.07 25.48
N ASN A 226 -36.44 -13.20 25.51
CA ASN A 226 -37.35 -13.07 26.65
C ASN A 226 -38.65 -13.90 26.54
N ASN A 227 -39.05 -14.35 25.35
CA ASN A 227 -40.27 -15.13 25.13
C ASN A 227 -39.97 -16.42 24.36
N CYS A 228 -40.04 -17.58 25.05
CA CYS A 228 -39.85 -18.89 24.45
C CYS A 228 -40.89 -19.17 23.34
N GLY A 229 -40.47 -19.07 22.07
CA GLY A 229 -41.31 -19.35 20.92
C GLY A 229 -40.85 -18.70 19.61
N VAL A 230 -40.08 -17.61 19.67
CA VAL A 230 -39.38 -17.08 18.50
C VAL A 230 -38.03 -17.77 18.37
N ASP A 231 -37.75 -18.26 17.17
CA ASP A 231 -36.53 -19.00 16.82
C ASP A 231 -35.44 -18.02 16.37
N GLN A 232 -34.32 -17.97 17.09
CA GLN A 232 -33.24 -17.01 16.82
C GLN A 232 -32.64 -17.21 15.42
N ASP A 233 -32.54 -18.44 14.93
CA ASP A 233 -32.03 -18.73 13.58
C ASP A 233 -32.90 -18.07 12.51
N LYS A 234 -34.22 -17.93 12.75
CA LYS A 234 -35.14 -17.20 11.85
C LYS A 234 -34.96 -15.68 11.94
N VAL A 235 -34.63 -15.15 13.12
CA VAL A 235 -34.35 -13.71 13.30
C VAL A 235 -33.03 -13.34 12.61
N ASP A 236 -32.00 -14.17 12.74
CA ASP A 236 -30.69 -14.03 12.09
C ASP A 236 -30.80 -14.17 10.56
N MET A 237 -31.52 -15.19 10.05
CA MET A 237 -31.75 -15.33 8.60
C MET A 237 -32.55 -14.17 8.01
N ASN A 238 -33.56 -13.66 8.73
CA ASN A 238 -34.32 -12.48 8.29
C ASN A 238 -33.44 -11.22 8.22
N LEU A 239 -32.48 -11.03 9.15
CA LEU A 239 -31.48 -9.97 9.04
C LEU A 239 -30.63 -10.11 7.77
N ILE A 240 -30.16 -11.32 7.46
CA ILE A 240 -29.33 -11.60 6.27
C ILE A 240 -30.11 -11.30 4.98
N GLU A 241 -31.36 -11.77 4.85
CA GLU A 241 -32.18 -11.52 3.66
C GLU A 241 -32.49 -10.02 3.48
N ASN A 242 -32.84 -9.30 4.55
CA ASN A 242 -33.09 -7.86 4.47
C ASN A 242 -31.83 -7.06 4.09
N LEU A 243 -30.66 -7.38 4.67
CA LEU A 243 -29.40 -6.73 4.31
C LEU A 243 -29.01 -7.02 2.85
N ALA A 244 -29.16 -8.26 2.40
CA ALA A 244 -28.92 -8.62 1.00
C ALA A 244 -29.84 -7.86 0.04
N GLN A 245 -31.13 -7.71 0.37
CA GLN A 245 -32.08 -6.92 -0.41
C GLN A 245 -31.71 -5.43 -0.46
N ILE A 246 -31.30 -4.83 0.66
CA ILE A 246 -30.85 -3.43 0.73
C ILE A 246 -29.60 -3.20 -0.13
N HIS A 247 -28.65 -4.14 -0.10
CA HIS A 247 -27.40 -4.05 -0.85
C HIS A 247 -27.48 -4.63 -2.28
N LYS A 248 -28.64 -5.15 -2.70
CA LYS A 248 -28.87 -5.82 -3.99
C LYS A 248 -27.94 -7.02 -4.25
N ILE A 249 -27.60 -7.75 -3.20
CA ILE A 249 -26.83 -8.99 -3.26
C ILE A 249 -27.83 -10.13 -3.48
N ASP A 250 -27.60 -10.93 -4.52
CA ASP A 250 -28.40 -12.13 -4.78
C ASP A 250 -27.82 -13.32 -4.00
N LEU A 251 -28.52 -13.76 -2.96
CA LEU A 251 -28.10 -14.85 -2.08
C LEU A 251 -28.16 -16.25 -2.73
N LYS A 252 -28.63 -16.38 -3.97
CA LYS A 252 -28.96 -17.68 -4.59
C LYS A 252 -28.22 -17.98 -5.90
N ASN A 253 -27.24 -17.16 -6.30
CA ASN A 253 -26.77 -17.13 -7.68
C ASN A 253 -25.26 -17.42 -7.82
N ASP A 254 -24.90 -18.37 -8.70
CA ASP A 254 -23.51 -18.72 -9.06
C ASP A 254 -22.81 -17.64 -9.91
N THR A 255 -23.38 -16.44 -10.03
CA THR A 255 -22.93 -15.35 -10.92
C THR A 255 -21.54 -14.78 -10.57
N LEU A 256 -20.97 -15.11 -9.41
CA LEU A 256 -19.54 -14.88 -9.17
C LEU A 256 -18.68 -15.64 -10.18
N SER A 257 -18.98 -16.91 -10.49
CA SER A 257 -18.20 -17.71 -11.44
C SER A 257 -18.20 -17.11 -12.84
N ASP A 258 -19.38 -16.72 -13.34
CA ASP A 258 -19.53 -16.12 -14.67
C ASP A 258 -18.87 -14.73 -14.75
N THR A 259 -18.94 -13.94 -13.68
CA THR A 259 -18.31 -12.61 -13.65
C THR A 259 -16.79 -12.67 -13.46
N GLU A 260 -16.25 -13.61 -12.68
CA GLU A 260 -14.81 -13.89 -12.59
C GLU A 260 -14.27 -14.39 -13.94
N GLN A 261 -14.96 -15.32 -14.61
CA GLN A 261 -14.55 -15.81 -15.93
C GLN A 261 -14.62 -14.70 -17.00
N GLY A 262 -15.65 -13.83 -16.93
CA GLY A 262 -15.74 -12.64 -17.77
C GLY A 262 -14.59 -11.66 -17.57
N LEU A 263 -14.21 -11.39 -16.31
CA LEU A 263 -13.08 -10.52 -15.96
C LEU A 263 -11.73 -11.11 -16.37
N ASP A 264 -11.49 -12.40 -16.16
CA ASP A 264 -10.25 -13.07 -16.56
C ASP A 264 -10.06 -13.09 -18.08
N ASN A 265 -11.14 -13.25 -18.85
CA ASN A 265 -11.11 -13.12 -20.31
C ASN A 265 -10.84 -11.68 -20.79
N GLN A 266 -11.38 -10.67 -20.10
CA GLN A 266 -11.01 -9.26 -20.34
C GLN A 266 -9.54 -8.98 -19.98
N LEU A 267 -9.03 -9.59 -18.90
CA LEU A 267 -7.65 -9.41 -18.44
C LEU A 267 -6.65 -10.05 -19.41
N LYS A 268 -6.96 -11.24 -19.94
CA LYS A 268 -6.17 -11.90 -21.00
C LYS A 268 -6.08 -11.06 -22.27
N SER A 269 -7.22 -10.62 -22.81
CA SER A 269 -7.25 -9.80 -24.02
C SER A 269 -6.56 -8.43 -23.84
N LEU A 270 -6.70 -7.80 -22.68
CA LEU A 270 -5.89 -6.61 -22.30
C LEU A 270 -4.39 -6.90 -22.28
N ASN A 271 -3.97 -8.07 -21.79
CA ASN A 271 -2.57 -8.46 -21.73
C ASN A 271 -2.00 -8.78 -23.13
N GLU A 272 -2.78 -9.38 -24.02
CA GLU A 272 -2.41 -9.61 -25.43
C GLU A 272 -2.23 -8.28 -26.18
N VAL A 273 -3.19 -7.35 -26.06
CA VAL A 273 -3.09 -5.99 -26.62
C VAL A 273 -1.85 -5.26 -26.05
N LYS A 274 -1.59 -5.41 -24.75
CA LYS A 274 -0.39 -4.86 -24.10
C LYS A 274 0.90 -5.47 -24.68
N GLN A 275 0.98 -6.77 -24.91
CA GLN A 275 2.17 -7.40 -25.51
C GLN A 275 2.39 -6.93 -26.95
N SER A 276 1.33 -6.85 -27.76
CA SER A 276 1.38 -6.30 -29.12
C SER A 276 1.85 -4.83 -29.15
N THR A 277 1.36 -4.03 -28.20
CA THR A 277 1.78 -2.62 -28.02
C THR A 277 3.24 -2.51 -27.58
N ILE A 278 3.73 -3.40 -26.71
CA ILE A 278 5.14 -3.45 -26.31
C ILE A 278 6.03 -3.83 -27.51
N ALA A 279 5.64 -4.84 -28.29
CA ALA A 279 6.40 -5.28 -29.47
C ALA A 279 6.58 -4.13 -30.49
N THR A 280 5.47 -3.46 -30.86
CA THR A 280 5.50 -2.32 -31.78
C THR A 280 6.31 -1.14 -31.24
N ILE A 281 6.21 -0.83 -29.93
CA ILE A 281 7.08 0.18 -29.29
C ILE A 281 8.56 -0.21 -29.37
N THR A 282 8.92 -1.49 -29.14
CA THR A 282 10.31 -1.94 -29.24
C THR A 282 10.86 -1.85 -30.66
N GLU A 283 10.06 -2.17 -31.68
CA GLU A 283 10.47 -2.07 -33.09
C GLU A 283 10.68 -0.61 -33.52
N ILE A 284 9.73 0.28 -33.22
CA ILE A 284 9.88 1.73 -33.46
C ILE A 284 11.09 2.30 -32.70
N SER A 285 11.39 1.81 -31.50
CA SER A 285 12.57 2.26 -30.73
C SER A 285 13.90 1.86 -31.40
N LYS A 286 13.92 0.71 -32.09
CA LYS A 286 15.08 0.21 -32.86
C LYS A 286 15.27 1.03 -34.13
N GLU A 287 14.21 1.28 -34.90
CA GLU A 287 14.26 2.17 -36.07
C GLU A 287 14.77 3.57 -35.71
N LEU A 288 14.27 4.15 -34.62
CA LEU A 288 14.72 5.45 -34.12
C LEU A 288 16.20 5.46 -33.70
N GLN A 289 16.75 4.32 -33.27
CA GLN A 289 18.17 4.21 -32.95
C GLN A 289 19.04 4.11 -34.21
N GLU A 290 18.64 3.29 -35.19
CA GLU A 290 19.32 3.17 -36.48
C GLU A 290 19.33 4.51 -37.25
N ILE A 291 18.21 5.25 -37.20
CA ILE A 291 18.08 6.60 -37.78
C ILE A 291 19.01 7.61 -37.07
N LYS A 292 19.19 7.52 -35.74
CA LYS A 292 20.14 8.40 -35.01
C LYS A 292 21.58 8.10 -35.41
N GLU A 293 21.98 6.84 -35.46
CA GLU A 293 23.35 6.43 -35.79
C GLU A 293 23.70 6.79 -37.24
N SER A 294 22.79 6.53 -38.18
CA SER A 294 22.90 6.96 -39.59
C SER A 294 23.05 8.49 -39.71
N ASN A 295 22.26 9.27 -38.96
CA ASN A 295 22.38 10.73 -38.96
C ASN A 295 23.68 11.23 -38.30
N ALA A 296 24.16 10.59 -37.23
CA ALA A 296 25.44 10.95 -36.60
C ALA A 296 26.61 10.79 -37.59
N ILE A 297 26.66 9.67 -38.32
CA ILE A 297 27.65 9.42 -39.38
C ILE A 297 27.53 10.47 -40.49
N ARG A 298 26.30 10.78 -40.94
CA ARG A 298 26.04 11.80 -41.97
C ARG A 298 26.50 13.19 -41.54
N ILE A 299 26.27 13.57 -40.28
CA ILE A 299 26.70 14.86 -39.70
C ILE A 299 28.23 14.94 -39.63
N GLN A 300 28.90 13.88 -39.16
CA GLN A 300 30.36 13.82 -39.10
C GLN A 300 30.99 13.99 -40.49
N ASN A 301 30.48 13.25 -41.50
CA ASN A 301 30.93 13.37 -42.88
C ASN A 301 30.81 14.81 -43.44
N MET A 302 29.75 15.55 -43.09
CA MET A 302 29.61 16.96 -43.48
C MET A 302 30.63 17.88 -42.77
N TYR A 303 30.96 17.63 -41.50
CA TYR A 303 32.01 18.38 -40.80
C TYR A 303 33.38 18.13 -41.44
N ASP A 304 33.70 16.88 -41.79
CA ASP A 304 34.99 16.54 -42.41
C ASP A 304 35.12 17.09 -43.83
N GLN A 305 34.04 17.06 -44.63
CA GLN A 305 33.98 17.76 -45.91
C GLN A 305 34.20 19.28 -45.76
N ARG A 306 33.53 19.91 -44.79
CA ARG A 306 33.71 21.35 -44.49
C ARG A 306 35.15 21.68 -44.09
N ASN A 307 35.78 20.84 -43.26
CA ASN A 307 37.15 21.04 -42.81
C ASN A 307 38.14 20.91 -43.99
N ASN A 308 37.97 19.92 -44.86
CA ASN A 308 38.77 19.75 -46.07
C ASN A 308 38.64 20.95 -47.03
N LEU A 309 37.43 21.47 -47.24
CA LEU A 309 37.22 22.69 -48.05
C LEU A 309 37.97 23.90 -47.46
N ILE A 310 37.90 24.10 -46.13
CA ILE A 310 38.63 25.19 -45.44
C ILE A 310 40.15 25.05 -45.61
N CYS A 311 40.69 23.84 -45.56
CA CYS A 311 42.11 23.57 -45.82
C CYS A 311 42.49 23.89 -47.27
N ASN A 312 41.71 23.41 -48.25
CA ASN A 312 41.96 23.67 -49.67
C ASN A 312 41.92 25.17 -49.99
N THR A 313 40.96 25.94 -49.45
CA THR A 313 40.90 27.40 -49.63
C THR A 313 42.15 28.10 -49.08
N LYS A 314 42.68 27.65 -47.92
CA LYS A 314 43.94 28.20 -47.37
C LYS A 314 45.14 27.88 -48.26
N GLU A 315 45.24 26.66 -48.76
CA GLU A 315 46.33 26.25 -49.65
C GLU A 315 46.32 27.03 -50.97
N HIS A 316 45.16 27.19 -51.60
CA HIS A 316 45.01 28.02 -52.80
C HIS A 316 45.35 29.49 -52.53
N SER A 317 44.94 30.06 -51.39
CA SER A 317 45.32 31.42 -50.99
C SER A 317 46.84 31.60 -50.88
N ILE A 318 47.56 30.59 -50.37
CA ILE A 318 49.03 30.60 -50.32
C ILE A 318 49.63 30.50 -51.73
N LYS A 319 49.15 29.58 -52.57
CA LYS A 319 49.63 29.43 -53.96
C LYS A 319 49.45 30.72 -54.77
N CYS A 320 48.30 31.39 -54.67
CA CYS A 320 48.07 32.67 -55.34
C CYS A 320 49.02 33.78 -54.85
N ARG A 321 49.29 33.86 -53.54
CA ARG A 321 50.24 34.85 -52.98
C ARG A 321 51.67 34.60 -53.49
N ASN A 322 52.10 33.35 -53.53
CA ASN A 322 53.43 32.97 -54.01
C ASN A 322 53.58 33.27 -55.51
N LEU A 323 52.60 32.91 -56.34
CA LEU A 323 52.60 33.24 -57.77
C LEU A 323 52.67 34.74 -58.04
N HIS A 324 51.97 35.56 -57.26
CA HIS A 324 52.05 37.02 -57.36
C HIS A 324 53.44 37.55 -56.98
N SER A 325 54.06 37.01 -55.93
CA SER A 325 55.44 37.36 -55.54
C SER A 325 56.44 37.04 -56.66
N ASN A 326 56.36 35.85 -57.23
CA ASN A 326 57.25 35.40 -58.30
C ASN A 326 57.09 36.24 -59.59
N LEU A 327 55.86 36.68 -59.90
CA LEU A 327 55.59 37.57 -61.03
C LEU A 327 56.31 38.91 -60.88
N ASN A 328 56.26 39.51 -59.69
CA ASN A 328 56.90 40.79 -59.41
C ASN A 328 58.44 40.69 -59.51
N GLU A 329 59.03 39.62 -58.96
CA GLU A 329 60.48 39.35 -59.07
C GLU A 329 60.95 39.21 -60.54
N CYS A 330 60.14 38.57 -61.38
CA CYS A 330 60.41 38.46 -62.82
C CYS A 330 60.33 39.82 -63.55
N LEU A 331 59.44 40.72 -63.13
CA LEU A 331 59.32 42.07 -63.71
C LEU A 331 60.53 42.95 -63.35
N GLU A 332 61.01 42.90 -62.09
CA GLU A 332 62.23 43.58 -61.67
C GLU A 332 63.47 43.06 -62.44
N LYS A 333 63.60 41.74 -62.57
CA LYS A 333 64.67 41.09 -63.34
C LYS A 333 64.66 41.52 -64.81
N LYS A 334 63.47 41.65 -65.43
CA LYS A 334 63.34 42.15 -66.80
C LYS A 334 63.85 43.59 -66.92
N GLN A 335 63.36 44.52 -66.10
CA GLN A 335 63.77 45.93 -66.15
C GLN A 335 65.28 46.09 -65.97
N ARG A 336 65.88 45.31 -65.07
CA ARG A 336 67.33 45.31 -64.84
C ARG A 336 68.12 44.85 -66.08
N LEU A 337 67.67 43.80 -66.77
CA LEU A 337 68.31 43.34 -68.02
C LEU A 337 68.19 44.37 -69.15
N GLU A 338 67.03 45.02 -69.29
CA GLU A 338 66.82 46.10 -70.28
C GLU A 338 67.78 47.29 -70.02
N SER A 339 68.05 47.63 -68.75
CA SER A 339 69.01 48.69 -68.40
C SER A 339 70.48 48.33 -68.68
N VAL A 340 70.86 47.06 -68.61
CA VAL A 340 72.25 46.62 -68.89
C VAL A 340 72.49 46.58 -70.40
N LEU A 341 71.53 46.10 -71.18
CA LEU A 341 71.63 46.03 -72.65
C LEU A 341 71.81 47.40 -73.32
N SER A 342 71.31 48.49 -72.71
CA SER A 342 71.43 49.84 -73.27
C SER A 342 72.80 50.52 -73.05
N THR A 343 73.72 49.88 -72.31
CA THR A 343 74.99 50.51 -71.87
C THR A 343 76.26 49.78 -72.35
N GLN A 344 76.13 48.74 -73.16
CA GLN A 344 77.24 47.83 -73.48
C GLN A 344 78.14 48.35 -74.61
N THR A 345 79.45 48.47 -74.35
CA THR A 345 80.45 49.11 -75.24
C THR A 345 81.28 48.14 -76.10
N CYS A 346 81.19 46.82 -75.87
CA CYS A 346 82.01 45.82 -76.56
C CYS A 346 81.43 45.42 -77.93
N THR A 347 82.28 45.16 -78.92
CA THR A 347 81.82 44.70 -80.24
C THR A 347 81.44 43.21 -80.22
N LYS A 348 80.59 42.79 -81.17
CA LYS A 348 80.14 41.39 -81.29
C LYS A 348 81.30 40.38 -81.50
N GLY A 349 82.44 40.82 -82.04
CA GLY A 349 83.63 39.97 -82.22
C GLY A 349 84.37 39.72 -80.90
N GLU A 350 84.62 40.78 -80.14
CA GLU A 350 85.23 40.70 -78.81
C GLU A 350 84.35 39.93 -77.84
N ILE A 351 83.04 40.19 -77.86
CA ILE A 351 82.04 39.42 -77.09
C ILE A 351 82.09 37.94 -77.47
N LYS A 352 82.35 37.58 -78.73
CA LYS A 352 82.46 36.17 -79.14
C LYS A 352 83.74 35.52 -78.62
N LEU A 353 84.91 36.13 -78.83
CA LEU A 353 86.18 35.60 -78.31
C LEU A 353 86.17 35.48 -76.78
N LEU A 354 85.65 36.49 -76.09
CA LEU A 354 85.50 36.47 -74.64
C LEU A 354 84.50 35.39 -74.19
N ASN A 355 83.40 35.16 -74.92
CA ASN A 355 82.50 34.03 -74.63
C ASN A 355 83.16 32.67 -74.91
N ASP A 356 83.96 32.52 -75.97
CA ASP A 356 84.65 31.26 -76.26
C ASP A 356 85.70 30.93 -75.19
N GLU A 357 86.41 31.93 -74.67
CA GLU A 357 87.32 31.79 -73.51
C GLU A 357 86.55 31.49 -72.21
N ILE A 358 85.50 32.26 -71.91
CA ILE A 358 84.62 32.04 -70.76
C ILE A 358 83.96 30.67 -70.82
N ASN A 359 83.61 30.16 -72.00
CA ASN A 359 82.99 28.83 -72.15
C ASN A 359 84.00 27.69 -71.93
N LYS A 360 85.29 27.86 -72.26
CA LYS A 360 86.35 26.92 -71.82
C LYS A 360 86.47 26.93 -70.29
N VAL A 361 86.54 28.11 -69.68
CA VAL A 361 86.64 28.25 -68.21
C VAL A 361 85.40 27.66 -67.52
N ARG A 362 84.19 27.97 -68.00
CA ARG A 362 82.92 27.39 -67.53
C ARG A 362 82.87 25.87 -67.68
N ASN A 363 83.43 25.29 -68.75
CA ASN A 363 83.46 23.83 -68.88
C ASN A 363 84.37 23.18 -67.83
N ILE A 364 85.53 23.79 -67.54
CA ILE A 364 86.44 23.32 -66.47
C ILE A 364 85.81 23.53 -65.09
N GLU A 365 85.20 24.69 -64.85
CA GLU A 365 84.42 25.01 -63.66
C GLU A 365 83.27 24.02 -63.46
N HIS A 366 82.50 23.71 -64.51
CA HIS A 366 81.38 22.78 -64.46
C HIS A 366 81.83 21.33 -64.23
N GLN A 367 82.95 20.88 -64.83
CA GLN A 367 83.53 19.57 -64.54
C GLN A 367 84.00 19.47 -63.08
N ASN A 368 84.67 20.51 -62.57
CA ASN A 368 85.06 20.59 -61.17
C ASN A 368 83.84 20.65 -60.24
N GLN A 369 82.79 21.38 -60.62
CA GLN A 369 81.54 21.49 -59.86
C GLN A 369 80.75 20.19 -59.85
N GLN A 370 80.69 19.44 -60.95
CA GLN A 370 80.13 18.07 -60.98
C GLN A 370 80.95 17.13 -60.08
N CYS A 371 82.28 17.21 -60.11
CA CYS A 371 83.15 16.40 -59.26
C CYS A 371 82.95 16.71 -57.77
N LEU A 372 82.92 17.99 -57.41
CA LEU A 372 82.65 18.47 -56.04
C LEU A 372 81.23 18.14 -55.59
N GLN A 373 80.23 18.22 -56.48
CA GLN A 373 78.86 17.80 -56.18
C GLN A 373 78.78 16.29 -55.92
N GLY A 374 79.40 15.45 -56.76
CA GLY A 374 79.46 14.01 -56.51
C GLY A 374 80.20 13.64 -55.22
N GLN A 375 81.22 14.41 -54.83
CA GLN A 375 81.88 14.27 -53.52
C GLN A 375 80.96 14.73 -52.38
N ALA A 376 80.23 15.84 -52.53
CA ALA A 376 79.29 16.33 -51.53
C ALA A 376 78.11 15.37 -51.32
N GLU A 377 77.51 14.86 -52.41
CA GLU A 377 76.43 13.85 -52.36
C GLU A 377 76.92 12.54 -51.69
N MET A 378 78.17 12.13 -51.95
CA MET A 378 78.78 10.98 -51.28
C MET A 378 79.02 11.25 -49.78
N ILE A 379 79.49 12.45 -49.41
CA ILE A 379 79.67 12.86 -48.02
C ILE A 379 78.31 12.92 -47.29
N ASP A 380 77.26 13.44 -47.94
CA ASP A 380 75.91 13.51 -47.39
C ASP A 380 75.27 12.13 -47.24
N ASP A 381 75.46 11.20 -48.18
CA ASP A 381 74.99 9.81 -48.06
C ASP A 381 75.71 9.06 -46.93
N TYR A 382 77.04 9.15 -46.81
CA TYR A 382 77.76 8.58 -45.67
C TYR A 382 77.38 9.25 -44.34
N THR A 383 77.22 10.58 -44.32
CA THR A 383 76.77 11.33 -43.14
C THR A 383 75.35 10.95 -42.75
N TYR A 384 74.46 10.71 -43.72
CA TYR A 384 73.11 10.22 -43.49
C TYR A 384 73.13 8.81 -42.90
N LYS A 385 73.92 7.88 -43.48
CA LYS A 385 74.07 6.50 -43.00
C LYS A 385 74.63 6.43 -41.59
N ILE A 386 75.70 7.19 -41.30
CA ILE A 386 76.29 7.31 -39.96
C ILE A 386 75.24 7.87 -38.98
N ASN A 387 74.53 8.94 -39.33
CA ASN A 387 73.48 9.50 -38.47
C ASN A 387 72.23 8.61 -38.36
N GLN A 388 71.96 7.72 -39.30
CA GLN A 388 70.93 6.69 -39.17
C GLN A 388 71.36 5.63 -38.15
N GLN A 389 72.52 4.99 -38.33
CA GLN A 389 73.05 3.99 -37.40
C GLN A 389 73.17 4.55 -35.96
N LYS A 390 73.65 5.80 -35.83
CA LYS A 390 73.71 6.54 -34.57
C LYS A 390 72.34 6.73 -33.92
N ARG A 391 71.30 7.08 -34.68
CA ARG A 391 69.91 7.17 -34.20
C ARG A 391 69.37 5.80 -33.79
N GLU A 392 69.70 4.74 -34.52
CA GLU A 392 69.29 3.36 -34.21
C GLU A 392 69.95 2.86 -32.91
N ILE A 393 71.26 3.05 -32.74
CA ILE A 393 71.99 2.73 -31.50
C ILE A 393 71.44 3.55 -30.33
N GLN A 394 71.23 4.86 -30.50
CA GLN A 394 70.69 5.70 -29.41
C GLN A 394 69.24 5.33 -29.06
N ALA A 395 68.42 4.92 -30.04
CA ALA A 395 67.09 4.36 -29.81
C ALA A 395 67.14 3.01 -29.07
N MET A 396 68.13 2.15 -29.35
CA MET A 396 68.36 0.92 -28.59
C MET A 396 68.79 1.22 -27.15
N ILE A 397 69.76 2.10 -26.93
CA ILE A 397 70.18 2.57 -25.60
C ILE A 397 68.98 3.11 -24.81
N HIS A 398 68.15 3.96 -25.41
CA HIS A 398 66.94 4.47 -24.75
C HIS A 398 65.89 3.39 -24.49
N ARG A 399 65.67 2.43 -25.41
CA ARG A 399 64.75 1.29 -25.18
C ARG A 399 65.22 0.41 -24.03
N THR A 400 66.50 0.07 -24.00
CA THR A 400 67.12 -0.73 -22.92
C THR A 400 67.05 0.01 -21.60
N ASN A 401 67.52 1.27 -21.53
CA ASN A 401 67.47 2.08 -20.33
C ASN A 401 66.03 2.33 -19.83
N ASN A 402 65.03 2.44 -20.71
CA ASN A 402 63.63 2.59 -20.29
C ASN A 402 63.04 1.27 -19.75
N LYS A 403 63.35 0.12 -20.37
CA LYS A 403 62.99 -1.20 -19.79
C LYS A 403 63.62 -1.37 -18.41
N LEU A 404 64.88 -0.98 -18.28
CA LEU A 404 65.66 -1.10 -17.05
C LEU A 404 65.24 -0.08 -15.98
N ALA A 405 64.73 1.10 -16.39
CA ALA A 405 64.05 2.05 -15.50
C ALA A 405 62.78 1.44 -14.85
N VAL A 406 61.97 0.70 -15.63
CA VAL A 406 60.78 0.01 -15.09
C VAL A 406 61.16 -1.10 -14.11
N LEU A 407 62.29 -1.78 -14.33
CA LEU A 407 62.79 -2.83 -13.42
C LEU A 407 63.47 -2.25 -12.17
N THR A 408 64.18 -1.12 -12.27
CA THR A 408 64.81 -0.45 -11.12
C THR A 408 63.81 0.11 -10.12
N CYS A 409 62.56 0.38 -10.52
CA CYS A 409 61.46 0.66 -9.59
C CYS A 409 61.09 -0.53 -8.68
N LYS A 410 61.66 -1.73 -8.89
CA LYS A 410 61.46 -2.94 -8.07
C LYS A 410 62.73 -3.49 -7.43
N ALA A 411 63.91 -3.09 -7.93
CA ALA A 411 65.21 -3.47 -7.37
C ALA A 411 66.26 -2.39 -7.65
N ASP A 412 66.65 -1.64 -6.60
CA ASP A 412 67.64 -0.56 -6.72
C ASP A 412 69.02 -1.04 -7.17
N GLU A 413 69.36 -2.31 -6.89
CA GLU A 413 70.55 -3.03 -7.37
C GLU A 413 70.80 -2.81 -8.88
N LEU A 414 69.74 -2.74 -9.68
CA LEU A 414 69.82 -2.65 -11.14
C LEU A 414 70.22 -1.24 -11.63
N LYS A 415 70.26 -0.20 -10.78
CA LYS A 415 70.59 1.18 -11.20
C LYS A 415 71.99 1.31 -11.81
N GLY A 416 72.92 0.42 -11.46
CA GLY A 416 74.26 0.36 -12.04
C GLY A 416 74.33 -0.14 -13.50
N LEU A 417 73.22 -0.65 -14.05
CA LEU A 417 73.11 -1.22 -15.40
C LEU A 417 72.48 -0.25 -16.43
N GLN A 418 72.56 1.06 -16.21
CA GLN A 418 72.18 2.01 -17.26
C GLN A 418 73.32 2.19 -18.27
N MET A 419 73.04 1.94 -19.55
CA MET A 419 73.97 2.23 -20.65
C MET A 419 74.23 3.75 -20.78
N PRO A 420 75.43 4.16 -21.24
CA PRO A 420 75.77 5.57 -21.42
C PRO A 420 74.79 6.30 -22.34
N LYS A 421 74.42 7.54 -21.96
CA LYS A 421 73.34 8.30 -22.62
C LYS A 421 73.81 9.14 -23.82
N ASN A 422 75.12 9.23 -24.04
CA ASN A 422 75.74 10.00 -25.12
C ASN A 422 76.77 9.15 -25.86
N ILE A 423 76.54 8.89 -27.15
CA ILE A 423 77.47 8.11 -28.00
C ILE A 423 78.67 8.98 -28.43
N ASN A 424 78.61 10.30 -28.25
CA ASN A 424 79.64 11.24 -28.70
C ASN A 424 80.76 11.48 -27.67
N CYS A 425 80.85 10.72 -26.58
CA CYS A 425 81.97 10.86 -25.64
C CYS A 425 83.20 10.09 -26.13
N SER A 426 84.37 10.73 -26.06
CA SER A 426 85.66 10.05 -26.22
C SER A 426 85.82 9.03 -25.09
N GLY A 427 85.83 7.74 -25.43
CA GLY A 427 85.87 6.64 -24.48
C GLY A 427 84.55 5.86 -24.30
N PHE A 428 83.51 6.15 -25.07
CA PHE A 428 82.24 5.38 -25.08
C PHE A 428 82.43 3.86 -25.11
N GLU A 429 83.41 3.36 -25.88
CA GLU A 429 83.77 1.94 -25.95
C GLU A 429 84.11 1.36 -24.58
N LYS A 430 84.96 2.03 -23.80
CA LYS A 430 85.34 1.61 -22.44
C LYS A 430 84.16 1.66 -21.46
N GLU A 431 83.20 2.55 -21.67
CA GLU A 431 81.96 2.59 -20.88
C GLU A 431 80.99 1.47 -21.27
N VAL A 432 81.04 0.97 -22.52
CA VAL A 432 80.30 -0.20 -23.00
C VAL A 432 80.94 -1.50 -22.48
N ASP A 433 82.26 -1.61 -22.49
CA ASP A 433 83.00 -2.76 -21.90
C ASP A 433 82.69 -2.87 -20.40
N ALA A 434 82.85 -1.77 -19.65
CA ALA A 434 82.54 -1.69 -18.23
C ALA A 434 81.03 -1.81 -17.90
N PHE A 435 80.15 -1.76 -18.92
CA PHE A 435 78.74 -2.13 -18.80
C PHE A 435 78.53 -3.63 -19.05
N SER A 436 79.25 -4.23 -20.01
CA SER A 436 79.26 -5.67 -20.29
C SER A 436 79.64 -6.49 -19.06
N ASP A 437 80.73 -6.12 -18.37
CA ASP A 437 81.19 -6.80 -17.16
C ASP A 437 80.16 -6.76 -16.02
N LYS A 438 79.48 -5.61 -15.85
CA LYS A 438 78.39 -5.46 -14.88
C LYS A 438 77.17 -6.30 -15.27
N LEU A 439 76.85 -6.39 -16.56
CA LEU A 439 75.74 -7.20 -17.06
C LEU A 439 76.00 -8.69 -16.81
N ASN A 440 77.22 -9.17 -17.09
CA ASN A 440 77.64 -10.55 -16.81
C ASN A 440 77.60 -10.88 -15.30
N THR A 441 78.05 -9.94 -14.46
CA THR A 441 77.97 -10.06 -13.00
C THR A 441 76.52 -10.11 -12.49
N ALA A 442 75.62 -9.31 -13.08
CA ALA A 442 74.21 -9.29 -12.74
C ALA A 442 73.45 -10.54 -13.22
N ASP A 443 73.81 -11.10 -14.38
CA ASP A 443 73.26 -12.36 -14.90
C ASP A 443 73.61 -13.56 -13.99
N LEU A 444 74.84 -13.64 -13.48
CA LEU A 444 75.24 -14.62 -12.47
C LEU A 444 74.41 -14.51 -11.18
N LEU A 445 74.21 -13.30 -10.67
CA LEU A 445 73.36 -13.05 -9.49
C LEU A 445 71.88 -13.37 -9.76
N LEU A 446 71.37 -13.05 -10.95
CA LEU A 446 69.99 -13.37 -11.35
C LEU A 446 69.76 -14.87 -11.47
N LYS A 447 70.70 -15.63 -12.06
CA LYS A 447 70.66 -17.10 -12.11
C LYS A 447 70.62 -17.70 -10.71
N SER A 448 71.50 -17.25 -9.80
CA SER A 448 71.49 -17.69 -8.40
C SER A 448 70.17 -17.37 -7.66
N LYS A 449 69.63 -16.15 -7.84
CA LYS A 449 68.32 -15.78 -7.28
C LYS A 449 67.18 -16.62 -7.89
N LEU A 450 67.21 -16.92 -9.18
CA LEU A 450 66.17 -17.68 -9.90
C LEU A 450 66.17 -19.17 -9.48
N GLU A 451 67.35 -19.78 -9.30
CA GLU A 451 67.50 -21.13 -8.75
C GLU A 451 66.82 -21.26 -7.38
N HIS A 452 67.04 -20.27 -6.50
CA HIS A 452 66.40 -20.21 -5.18
C HIS A 452 64.87 -20.04 -5.25
N TRP A 453 64.36 -19.23 -6.18
CA TRP A 453 62.92 -19.08 -6.41
C TRP A 453 62.28 -20.36 -6.97
N ASN A 454 62.97 -21.13 -7.83
CA ASN A 454 62.49 -22.43 -8.29
C ASN A 454 62.32 -23.42 -7.13
N ILE A 455 63.30 -23.48 -6.22
CA ILE A 455 63.23 -24.33 -5.01
C ILE A 455 62.04 -23.94 -4.11
N LEU A 456 61.80 -22.64 -3.93
CA LEU A 456 60.63 -22.14 -3.18
C LEU A 456 59.30 -22.47 -3.88
N LEU A 457 59.23 -22.33 -5.21
CA LEU A 457 58.04 -22.66 -6.00
C LEU A 457 57.72 -24.16 -5.94
N GLN A 458 58.75 -25.01 -5.99
CA GLN A 458 58.62 -26.46 -5.88
C GLN A 458 58.09 -26.88 -4.50
N LYS A 459 58.55 -26.24 -3.42
CA LYS A 459 57.99 -26.43 -2.06
C LYS A 459 56.51 -26.02 -1.99
N LYS A 460 56.15 -24.84 -2.50
CA LYS A 460 54.75 -24.39 -2.52
C LYS A 460 53.86 -25.34 -3.32
N HIS A 461 54.36 -25.92 -4.41
CA HIS A 461 53.60 -26.91 -5.18
C HIS A 461 53.39 -28.22 -4.40
N GLN A 462 54.37 -28.64 -3.58
CA GLN A 462 54.19 -29.77 -2.66
C GLN A 462 53.16 -29.47 -1.55
N GLU A 463 53.13 -28.24 -1.03
CA GLU A 463 52.10 -27.79 -0.09
C GLU A 463 50.71 -27.77 -0.73
N GLU A 464 50.57 -27.31 -1.98
CA GLU A 464 49.32 -27.36 -2.74
C GLU A 464 48.82 -28.79 -2.99
N ILE A 465 49.71 -29.75 -3.22
CA ILE A 465 49.35 -31.18 -3.33
C ILE A 465 48.89 -31.73 -1.98
N MET A 466 49.60 -31.39 -0.88
CA MET A 466 49.22 -31.81 0.48
C MET A 466 47.84 -31.25 0.89
N ASN A 467 47.58 -29.98 0.56
CA ASN A 467 46.29 -29.35 0.84
C ASN A 467 45.15 -30.02 0.07
N LYS A 468 45.36 -30.42 -1.20
CA LYS A 468 44.34 -31.16 -1.97
C LYS A 468 44.02 -32.53 -1.38
N LEU A 469 45.03 -33.29 -0.94
CA LEU A 469 44.82 -34.57 -0.25
C LEU A 469 44.02 -34.38 1.05
N MET A 470 44.27 -33.29 1.77
CA MET A 470 43.52 -32.92 2.98
C MET A 470 42.09 -32.45 2.67
N GLU A 471 41.86 -31.71 1.57
CA GLU A 471 40.51 -31.37 1.07
C GLU A 471 39.74 -32.62 0.65
N GLU A 472 40.39 -33.59 -0.01
CA GLU A 472 39.81 -34.89 -0.35
C GLU A 472 39.44 -35.71 0.90
N GLU A 473 40.29 -35.73 1.93
CA GLU A 473 39.98 -36.40 3.22
C GLU A 473 38.82 -35.72 3.98
N ILE A 474 38.78 -34.38 3.99
CA ILE A 474 37.66 -33.60 4.54
C ILE A 474 36.37 -33.92 3.78
N THR A 475 36.42 -33.98 2.45
CA THR A 475 35.27 -34.31 1.59
C THR A 475 34.79 -35.75 1.84
N ALA A 476 35.71 -36.71 2.01
CA ALA A 476 35.37 -38.08 2.37
C ALA A 476 34.68 -38.17 3.73
N LYS A 477 35.20 -37.48 4.76
CA LYS A 477 34.56 -37.40 6.10
C LYS A 477 33.22 -36.67 6.07
N MET A 478 33.06 -35.64 5.26
CA MET A 478 31.79 -34.93 5.08
C MET A 478 30.73 -35.82 4.41
N ASN A 479 31.11 -36.59 3.38
CA ASN A 479 30.24 -37.60 2.77
C ASN A 479 29.88 -38.73 3.75
N GLN A 480 30.82 -39.15 4.60
CA GLN A 480 30.55 -40.14 5.65
C GLN A 480 29.55 -39.62 6.70
N LEU A 481 29.69 -38.36 7.12
CA LEU A 481 28.74 -37.70 8.02
C LEU A 481 27.34 -37.59 7.39
N LEU A 482 27.25 -37.14 6.13
CA LEU A 482 25.99 -37.07 5.38
C LEU A 482 25.31 -38.44 5.25
N ALA A 483 26.07 -39.52 5.06
CA ALA A 483 25.52 -40.88 5.07
C ALA A 483 24.94 -41.25 6.44
N THR A 484 25.67 -41.01 7.54
CA THR A 484 25.13 -41.28 8.90
C THR A 484 23.93 -40.40 9.25
N GLU A 485 23.88 -39.16 8.77
CA GLU A 485 22.73 -38.27 8.97
C GLU A 485 21.51 -38.75 8.16
N GLN A 486 21.70 -39.25 6.94
CA GLN A 486 20.64 -39.91 6.18
C GLN A 486 20.14 -41.20 6.86
N GLU A 487 21.02 -42.01 7.48
CA GLU A 487 20.61 -43.16 8.29
C GLU A 487 19.80 -42.73 9.52
N HIS A 488 20.21 -41.65 10.21
CA HIS A 488 19.43 -41.07 11.31
C HIS A 488 18.06 -40.57 10.87
N ILE A 489 17.94 -39.94 9.69
CA ILE A 489 16.66 -39.52 9.10
C ILE A 489 15.79 -40.73 8.75
N GLN A 490 16.37 -41.81 8.20
CA GLN A 490 15.63 -43.06 7.93
C GLN A 490 15.15 -43.74 9.22
N LEU A 491 15.98 -43.77 10.28
CA LEU A 491 15.60 -44.28 11.60
C LEU A 491 14.51 -43.43 12.25
N TYR A 492 14.59 -42.11 12.13
CA TYR A 492 13.54 -41.19 12.60
C TYR A 492 12.22 -41.43 11.87
N ASN A 493 12.25 -41.57 10.53
CA ASN A 493 11.05 -41.85 9.73
C ASN A 493 10.44 -43.21 10.07
N ARG A 494 11.23 -44.29 10.19
CA ARG A 494 10.73 -45.59 10.67
C ARG A 494 10.11 -45.51 12.06
N ARG A 495 10.68 -44.72 12.97
CA ARG A 495 10.12 -44.51 14.32
C ARG A 495 8.85 -43.67 14.29
N LYS A 496 8.73 -42.71 13.36
CA LYS A 496 7.52 -41.92 13.10
C LYS A 496 6.40 -42.79 12.54
N GLU A 497 6.69 -43.67 11.57
CA GLU A 497 5.74 -44.65 11.03
C GLU A 497 5.26 -45.62 12.10
N TYR A 498 6.18 -46.17 12.91
CA TYR A 498 5.83 -47.02 14.05
C TYR A 498 4.89 -46.31 15.04
N LEU A 499 5.13 -45.03 15.34
CA LEU A 499 4.25 -44.24 16.20
C LEU A 499 2.88 -43.98 15.57
N TYR A 500 2.79 -43.70 14.26
CA TYR A 500 1.51 -43.60 13.57
C TYR A 500 0.73 -44.92 13.56
N ASP A 501 1.41 -46.07 13.42
CA ASP A 501 0.77 -47.37 13.44
C ASP A 501 0.29 -47.75 14.85
N GLN A 502 1.02 -47.35 15.90
CA GLN A 502 0.53 -47.44 17.30
C GLN A 502 -0.66 -46.51 17.56
N ILE A 503 -0.64 -45.27 17.07
CA ILE A 503 -1.79 -44.36 17.15
C ILE A 503 -3.01 -44.95 16.42
N ARG A 504 -2.81 -45.55 15.24
CA ARG A 504 -3.86 -46.23 14.47
C ARG A 504 -4.43 -47.43 15.24
N LYS A 505 -3.60 -48.23 15.93
CA LYS A 505 -4.06 -49.33 16.80
C LYS A 505 -4.89 -48.82 17.98
N VAL A 506 -4.43 -47.80 18.69
CA VAL A 506 -5.18 -47.17 19.79
C VAL A 506 -6.50 -46.58 19.29
N HIS A 507 -6.51 -45.93 18.12
CA HIS A 507 -7.75 -45.40 17.53
C HIS A 507 -8.74 -46.50 17.13
N MET A 508 -8.26 -47.64 16.60
CA MET A 508 -9.10 -48.81 16.36
C MET A 508 -9.63 -49.45 17.65
N GLU A 509 -8.86 -49.43 18.75
CA GLU A 509 -9.37 -49.84 20.07
C GLU A 509 -10.41 -48.87 20.64
N ILE A 510 -10.25 -47.56 20.40
CA ILE A 510 -11.24 -46.54 20.76
C ILE A 510 -12.53 -46.78 19.99
N ILE A 511 -12.49 -46.85 18.65
CA ILE A 511 -13.67 -47.15 17.81
C ILE A 511 -14.35 -48.45 18.24
N LYS A 512 -13.57 -49.50 18.57
CA LYS A 512 -14.12 -50.77 19.06
C LYS A 512 -14.78 -50.66 20.44
N LYS A 513 -14.32 -49.76 21.31
CA LYS A 513 -14.94 -49.47 22.61
C LYS A 513 -16.12 -48.50 22.50
N GLU A 514 -16.10 -47.58 21.55
CA GLU A 514 -17.23 -46.69 21.23
C GLU A 514 -18.37 -47.51 20.64
N SER A 515 -18.11 -48.39 19.66
CA SER A 515 -19.10 -49.34 19.13
C SER A 515 -19.64 -50.29 20.21
N ALA A 516 -18.80 -50.76 21.15
CA ALA A 516 -19.28 -51.54 22.29
C ALA A 516 -20.08 -50.70 23.31
N LEU A 517 -19.80 -49.40 23.45
CA LEU A 517 -20.61 -48.47 24.24
C LEU A 517 -21.95 -48.19 23.58
N GLU A 518 -22.00 -48.01 22.26
CA GLU A 518 -23.25 -47.90 21.49
C GLU A 518 -24.09 -49.18 21.57
N GLU A 519 -23.45 -50.36 21.52
CA GLU A 519 -24.12 -51.66 21.70
C GLU A 519 -24.65 -51.82 23.14
N ILE A 520 -23.92 -51.35 24.16
CA ILE A 520 -24.40 -51.29 25.55
C ILE A 520 -25.55 -50.29 25.70
N ILE A 521 -25.50 -49.12 25.06
CA ILE A 521 -26.56 -48.10 25.08
C ILE A 521 -27.82 -48.59 24.35
N ALA A 522 -27.67 -49.36 23.26
CA ALA A 522 -28.78 -50.03 22.58
C ALA A 522 -29.37 -51.20 23.38
N GLN A 523 -28.61 -51.80 24.30
CA GLN A 523 -29.07 -52.83 25.24
C GLN A 523 -29.52 -52.27 26.60
N MET A 524 -29.35 -50.96 26.86
CA MET A 524 -29.86 -50.32 28.08
C MET A 524 -31.40 -50.24 28.02
N PRO A 525 -32.11 -50.73 29.06
CA PRO A 525 -33.55 -50.53 29.16
C PRO A 525 -33.90 -49.03 29.22
N ASP A 526 -35.01 -48.64 28.59
CA ASP A 526 -35.50 -47.26 28.62
C ASP A 526 -35.60 -46.75 30.07
N VAL A 527 -34.93 -45.64 30.33
CA VAL A 527 -34.87 -44.98 31.64
C VAL A 527 -36.27 -44.55 32.10
N ASN A 528 -37.19 -44.27 31.17
CA ASN A 528 -38.59 -43.97 31.49
C ASN A 528 -39.33 -45.23 31.96
N ALA A 529 -39.16 -46.37 31.27
CA ALA A 529 -39.73 -47.65 31.69
C ALA A 529 -39.15 -48.14 33.05
N MET A 530 -37.87 -47.90 33.33
CA MET A 530 -37.30 -48.15 34.67
C MET A 530 -37.85 -47.19 35.73
N LYS A 531 -38.14 -45.92 35.38
CA LYS A 531 -38.77 -44.96 36.29
C LYS A 531 -40.20 -45.39 36.65
N GLU A 532 -41.01 -45.77 35.68
CA GLU A 532 -42.36 -46.33 35.91
C GLU A 532 -42.29 -47.60 36.77
N ASN A 533 -41.34 -48.50 36.52
CA ASN A 533 -41.17 -49.72 37.31
C ASN A 533 -40.68 -49.44 38.75
N CYS A 534 -39.89 -48.37 38.95
CA CYS A 534 -39.56 -47.86 40.29
C CYS A 534 -40.78 -47.28 41.00
N GLU A 535 -41.60 -46.46 40.33
CA GLU A 535 -42.83 -45.89 40.92
C GLU A 535 -43.87 -46.98 41.21
N ALA A 536 -43.99 -47.99 40.34
CA ALA A 536 -44.81 -49.19 40.60
C ALA A 536 -44.30 -49.99 41.81
N SER A 537 -42.98 -50.18 41.92
CA SER A 537 -42.36 -50.88 43.05
C SER A 537 -42.47 -50.10 44.37
N LEU A 538 -42.38 -48.76 44.32
CA LEU A 538 -42.58 -47.87 45.47
C LEU A 538 -44.04 -47.94 45.95
N ASN A 539 -45.02 -47.89 45.04
CA ASN A 539 -46.43 -48.10 45.36
C ASN A 539 -46.69 -49.51 45.92
N ARG A 540 -46.03 -50.54 45.40
CA ARG A 540 -46.09 -51.91 45.93
C ARG A 540 -45.55 -51.99 47.36
N CYS A 541 -44.46 -51.28 47.65
CA CYS A 541 -43.88 -51.17 48.99
C CYS A 541 -44.78 -50.41 49.97
N LEU A 542 -45.40 -49.30 49.53
CA LEU A 542 -46.37 -48.54 50.33
C LEU A 542 -47.64 -49.36 50.64
N ASN A 543 -48.14 -50.13 49.69
CA ASN A 543 -49.29 -51.03 49.91
C ASN A 543 -48.94 -52.23 50.80
N LEU A 544 -47.73 -52.81 50.68
CA LEU A 544 -47.23 -53.80 51.64
C LEU A 544 -47.13 -53.21 53.06
N LYS A 545 -46.69 -51.96 53.20
CA LYS A 545 -46.60 -51.28 54.49
C LYS A 545 -47.98 -50.99 55.11
N ARG A 546 -48.99 -50.64 54.30
CA ARG A 546 -50.41 -50.61 54.76
C ARG A 546 -50.88 -51.99 55.21
N HIS A 547 -50.64 -53.02 54.41
CA HIS A 547 -51.10 -54.38 54.72
C HIS A 547 -50.41 -54.96 55.97
N GLN A 548 -49.15 -54.57 56.23
CA GLN A 548 -48.44 -54.85 57.48
C GLN A 548 -49.07 -54.13 58.69
N GLN A 549 -49.54 -52.89 58.53
CA GLN A 549 -50.30 -52.18 59.57
C GLN A 549 -51.68 -52.81 59.81
N GLU A 550 -52.40 -53.18 58.76
CA GLU A 550 -53.69 -53.88 58.85
C GLU A 550 -53.54 -55.24 59.54
N THR A 551 -52.52 -56.02 59.19
CA THR A 551 -52.23 -57.30 59.86
C THR A 551 -51.75 -57.08 61.29
N MET A 552 -50.94 -56.07 61.61
CA MET A 552 -50.65 -55.72 63.02
C MET A 552 -51.92 -55.39 63.82
N VAL A 553 -52.90 -54.70 63.22
CA VAL A 553 -54.19 -54.41 63.87
C VAL A 553 -55.05 -55.69 64.02
N GLN A 554 -55.08 -56.57 63.02
CA GLN A 554 -55.73 -57.89 63.09
C GLN A 554 -55.10 -58.77 64.19
N THR A 555 -53.78 -58.88 64.21
CA THR A 555 -53.02 -59.65 65.22
C THR A 555 -53.17 -59.05 66.62
N SER A 556 -53.21 -57.72 66.75
CA SER A 556 -53.51 -57.07 68.04
C SER A 556 -54.93 -57.40 68.52
N LYS A 557 -55.94 -57.35 67.63
CA LYS A 557 -57.31 -57.78 67.96
C LYS A 557 -57.36 -59.26 68.35
N PHE A 558 -56.61 -60.13 67.68
CA PHE A 558 -56.50 -61.55 68.03
C PHE A 558 -55.90 -61.74 69.43
N PHE A 559 -54.80 -61.06 69.77
CA PHE A 559 -54.21 -61.18 71.11
C PHE A 559 -55.06 -60.55 72.22
N ILE A 560 -55.79 -59.46 71.95
CA ILE A 560 -56.77 -58.89 72.88
C ILE A 560 -57.92 -59.88 73.12
N PHE A 561 -58.44 -60.52 72.07
CA PHE A 561 -59.47 -61.56 72.18
C PHE A 561 -58.96 -62.81 72.91
N LEU A 562 -57.74 -63.25 72.62
CA LEU A 562 -57.10 -64.38 73.29
C LEU A 562 -56.88 -64.10 74.78
N HIS A 563 -56.41 -62.89 75.13
CA HIS A 563 -56.24 -62.45 76.51
C HIS A 563 -57.58 -62.37 77.27
N HIS A 564 -58.64 -61.84 76.64
CA HIS A 564 -59.98 -61.89 77.20
C HIS A 564 -60.43 -63.33 77.46
N LYS A 565 -60.36 -64.19 76.44
CA LYS A 565 -60.78 -65.59 76.58
C LYS A 565 -59.99 -66.34 77.65
N LEU A 566 -58.67 -66.13 77.75
CA LEU A 566 -57.84 -66.67 78.83
C LEU A 566 -58.25 -66.13 80.20
N LYS A 567 -58.51 -64.82 80.33
CA LYS A 567 -58.98 -64.21 81.58
C LYS A 567 -60.34 -64.77 82.00
N ASP A 568 -61.23 -64.99 81.04
CA ASP A 568 -62.56 -65.56 81.29
C ASP A 568 -62.45 -67.04 81.73
N THR A 569 -61.61 -67.86 81.07
CA THR A 569 -61.35 -69.25 81.51
C THR A 569 -60.64 -69.32 82.87
N VAL A 570 -59.74 -68.38 83.17
CA VAL A 570 -59.12 -68.26 84.51
C VAL A 570 -60.15 -67.84 85.56
N ASN A 571 -61.07 -66.94 85.24
CA ASN A 571 -62.18 -66.59 86.13
C ASN A 571 -63.14 -67.78 86.35
N GLU A 572 -63.42 -68.59 85.33
CA GLU A 572 -64.16 -69.84 85.48
C GLU A 572 -63.43 -70.82 86.42
N HIS A 573 -62.12 -71.01 86.26
CA HIS A 573 -61.33 -71.86 87.17
C HIS A 573 -61.23 -71.29 88.60
N VAL A 574 -61.14 -69.97 88.79
CA VAL A 574 -61.21 -69.33 90.11
C VAL A 574 -62.60 -69.54 90.73
N ASN A 575 -63.68 -69.41 89.96
CA ASN A 575 -65.03 -69.69 90.44
C ASN A 575 -65.24 -71.19 90.75
N MET A 576 -64.69 -72.11 89.97
CA MET A 576 -64.67 -73.54 90.31
C MET A 576 -63.87 -73.81 91.59
N THR A 577 -62.73 -73.14 91.78
CA THR A 577 -61.89 -73.28 92.99
C THR A 577 -62.59 -72.71 94.22
N ASN A 578 -63.28 -71.58 94.09
CA ASN A 578 -64.11 -71.01 95.15
C ASN A 578 -65.32 -71.88 95.48
N ASN A 579 -65.96 -72.50 94.48
CA ASN A 579 -67.02 -73.49 94.70
C ASN A 579 -66.48 -74.77 95.36
N LEU A 580 -65.27 -75.23 95.00
CA LEU A 580 -64.60 -76.35 95.67
C LEU A 580 -64.27 -76.02 97.13
N ASN A 581 -63.75 -74.81 97.40
CA ASN A 581 -63.50 -74.34 98.75
C ASN A 581 -64.81 -74.20 99.55
N SER A 582 -65.89 -73.70 98.94
CA SER A 582 -67.23 -73.65 99.54
C SER A 582 -67.77 -75.05 99.89
N VAL A 583 -67.58 -76.05 99.02
CA VAL A 583 -67.91 -77.45 99.31
C VAL A 583 -67.03 -78.02 100.42
N ILE A 584 -65.73 -77.71 100.45
CA ILE A 584 -64.81 -78.13 101.51
C ILE A 584 -65.18 -77.49 102.86
N GLU A 585 -65.48 -76.19 102.90
CA GLU A 585 -65.98 -75.50 104.10
C GLU A 585 -67.33 -76.07 104.55
N THR A 586 -68.23 -76.44 103.62
CA THR A 586 -69.49 -77.12 103.95
C THR A 586 -69.26 -78.51 104.55
N CYS A 587 -68.27 -79.27 104.04
CA CYS A 587 -67.90 -80.58 104.58
C CYS A 587 -67.18 -80.48 105.94
N LEU A 588 -66.38 -79.42 106.18
CA LEU A 588 -65.73 -79.16 107.46
C LEU A 588 -66.72 -78.63 108.51
N SER A 589 -67.71 -77.83 108.10
CA SER A 589 -68.81 -77.36 108.96
C SER A 589 -69.85 -78.46 109.30
N ALA A 590 -69.61 -79.69 108.86
CA ALA A 590 -70.37 -80.89 109.22
C ALA A 590 -69.52 -81.88 110.06
N LEU A 591 -68.37 -81.43 110.58
CA LEU A 591 -67.47 -82.14 111.49
C LEU A 591 -67.31 -81.42 112.85
N GLU A 592 -68.13 -80.38 113.09
CA GLU A 592 -68.48 -79.82 114.41
C GLU A 592 -69.96 -80.08 114.71
#